data_AF-A0A1Q6JTM9-F1
#
_entry.id   AF-A0A1Q6JTM9-F1
#
_cell.length_a   1.000
_cell.length_b   1.000
_cell.length_c   1.000
_cell.angle_alpha   90.00
_cell.angle_beta   90.00
_cell.angle_gamma   90.00
#
_symmetry.space_group_name_H-M   'P 1'
#
loop_
_entity.id
_entity.type
_entity.pdbx_description
1 polymer ?
#
loop_
_entity_poly.entity_id
_entity_poly.type
_entity_poly.pdbx_seq_one_letter_code
_entity_poly.pdbx_strand_id
1 'polypeptide(L)'
;MKSENKERLGKTIAVLGCGIDKLYPKQNKELARKILETGGCIITEFPNGTNPKRENFPQRNRIISGLSDGILVVEAGKKSGAVITANLALEQGKEIFAVPGNIDCKQSVGTNNLIKDGAYMITNVKEILEILY
;
A
#
# COMPACT_ATOMS: atom_id res chain seq x y z
N MET A 1 -8.64 -31.45 22.95
CA MET A 1 -8.40 -30.88 21.60
C MET A 1 -8.98 -29.48 21.59
N LYS A 2 -8.15 -28.45 21.82
CA LYS A 2 -8.59 -27.06 21.68
C LYS A 2 -8.64 -26.78 20.18
N SER A 3 -9.82 -26.45 19.67
CA SER A 3 -10.03 -25.95 18.32
C SER A 3 -9.19 -24.69 18.13
N GLU A 4 -8.11 -24.80 17.35
CA GLU A 4 -7.36 -23.64 16.86
C GLU A 4 -8.29 -22.81 15.96
N ASN A 5 -8.88 -21.74 16.52
CA ASN A 5 -9.32 -20.61 15.72
C ASN A 5 -8.06 -20.02 15.06
N LYS A 6 -7.61 -20.60 13.95
CA LYS A 6 -6.73 -19.87 13.03
C LYS A 6 -7.54 -18.70 12.52
N GLU A 7 -7.26 -17.50 13.03
CA GLU A 7 -7.67 -16.27 12.39
C GLU A 7 -7.38 -16.43 10.89
N ARG A 8 -8.41 -16.32 10.05
CA ARG A 8 -8.22 -16.27 8.61
C ARG A 8 -7.49 -14.98 8.31
N LEU A 9 -6.16 -15.06 8.26
CA LEU A 9 -5.32 -13.98 7.76
C LEU A 9 -5.72 -13.70 6.31
N GLY A 10 -5.98 -12.43 5.99
CA GLY A 10 -6.20 -12.00 4.62
C GLY A 10 -5.01 -12.34 3.72
N LYS A 11 -5.26 -12.46 2.42
CA LYS A 11 -4.21 -12.68 1.42
C LYS A 11 -3.60 -11.34 1.02
N THR A 12 -2.30 -11.32 0.77
CA THR A 12 -1.55 -10.11 0.39
C THR A 12 -0.95 -10.25 -1.01
N ILE A 13 -1.05 -9.20 -1.81
CA ILE A 13 -0.33 -9.07 -3.09
C ILE A 13 0.77 -8.03 -2.90
N ALA A 14 2.03 -8.43 -3.05
CA ALA A 14 3.16 -7.50 -3.06
C ALA A 14 3.58 -7.20 -4.50
N VAL A 15 3.68 -5.91 -4.85
CA VAL A 15 4.14 -5.47 -6.18
C VAL A 15 5.59 -5.01 -6.06
N LEU A 16 6.52 -5.42 -6.91
CA LEU A 16 7.95 -5.03 -6.83
C LEU A 16 8.33 -3.95 -7.86
N GLY A 17 9.28 -3.09 -7.49
CA GLY A 17 9.89 -2.07 -8.37
C GLY A 17 11.18 -2.56 -9.06
N CYS A 18 11.32 -3.88 -9.21
CA CYS A 18 12.54 -4.55 -9.69
C CYS A 18 12.19 -5.96 -10.19
N GLY A 19 13.14 -6.66 -10.80
CA GLY A 19 12.94 -8.04 -11.24
C GLY A 19 12.57 -8.96 -10.07
N ILE A 20 11.81 -10.02 -10.34
CA ILE A 20 11.35 -10.95 -9.29
C ILE A 20 12.52 -11.66 -8.57
N ASP A 21 13.67 -11.76 -9.25
CA ASP A 21 14.94 -12.29 -8.75
C ASP A 21 15.72 -11.30 -7.85
N LYS A 22 15.25 -10.05 -7.71
CA LYS A 22 15.93 -8.95 -6.99
C LYS A 22 15.12 -8.43 -5.80
N LEU A 23 14.61 -9.32 -4.94
CA LEU A 23 13.80 -8.92 -3.77
C LEU A 23 14.46 -7.78 -2.96
N TYR A 24 13.79 -6.63 -2.94
CA TYR A 24 14.24 -5.40 -2.31
C TYR A 24 13.12 -4.77 -1.46
N PRO A 25 13.42 -4.29 -0.24
CA PRO A 25 14.73 -4.38 0.43
C PRO A 25 15.04 -5.82 0.88
N LYS A 26 16.33 -6.18 0.95
CA LYS A 26 16.78 -7.55 1.27
C LYS A 26 16.30 -8.04 2.65
N GLN A 27 16.07 -7.12 3.57
CA GLN A 27 15.56 -7.36 4.92
C GLN A 27 14.14 -7.95 4.90
N ASN A 28 13.38 -7.75 3.83
CA ASN A 28 11.99 -8.24 3.71
C ASN A 28 11.88 -9.68 3.16
N LYS A 29 12.98 -10.45 3.10
CA LYS A 29 12.95 -11.86 2.66
C LYS A 29 11.97 -12.72 3.45
N GLU A 30 11.98 -12.61 4.77
CA GLU A 30 11.04 -13.36 5.61
C GLU A 30 9.59 -12.92 5.42
N LEU A 31 9.36 -11.63 5.17
CA LEU A 31 8.02 -11.13 4.86
C LEU A 31 7.51 -11.67 3.53
N ALA A 32 8.36 -11.69 2.49
CA ALA A 32 8.03 -12.27 1.19
C ALA A 32 7.65 -13.75 1.30
N ARG A 33 8.42 -14.53 2.08
CA ARG A 33 8.10 -15.94 2.37
C ARG A 33 6.73 -16.06 3.05
N LYS A 34 6.47 -15.28 4.09
CA LYS A 34 5.18 -15.28 4.80
C LYS A 34 4.00 -14.96 3.88
N ILE A 35 4.14 -13.99 2.97
CA ILE A 35 3.10 -13.65 1.99
C ILE A 35 2.74 -14.87 1.12
N LEU A 36 3.74 -15.63 0.66
CA LEU A 36 3.52 -16.82 -0.16
C LEU A 36 2.90 -17.96 0.65
N GLU A 37 3.37 -18.18 1.88
CA GLU A 37 2.87 -19.24 2.77
C GLU A 37 1.41 -19.04 3.19
N THR A 38 0.94 -17.79 3.29
CA THR A 38 -0.47 -17.48 3.57
C THR A 38 -1.35 -17.49 2.31
N GLY A 39 -0.81 -17.88 1.16
CA GLY A 39 -1.55 -17.98 -0.11
C GLY A 39 -1.73 -16.65 -0.84
N GLY A 40 -0.91 -15.65 -0.52
CA GLY A 40 -0.75 -14.42 -1.29
C GLY A 40 0.19 -14.59 -2.49
N CYS A 41 0.60 -13.48 -3.11
CA CYS A 41 1.54 -13.49 -4.24
C CYS A 41 2.45 -12.27 -4.28
N ILE A 42 3.53 -12.39 -5.07
CA ILE A 42 4.48 -11.33 -5.34
C ILE A 42 4.58 -11.16 -6.84
N ILE A 43 4.34 -9.95 -7.34
CA ILE A 43 4.28 -9.64 -8.76
C ILE A 43 5.24 -8.50 -9.11
N THR A 44 5.63 -8.43 -10.38
CA THR A 44 6.42 -7.32 -10.93
C THR A 44 6.15 -7.19 -12.42
N GLU A 45 6.27 -5.97 -12.94
CA GLU A 45 6.30 -5.72 -14.38
C GLU A 45 7.73 -5.66 -14.95
N PHE A 46 8.74 -5.71 -14.09
CA PHE A 46 10.14 -5.56 -14.50
C PHE A 46 10.76 -6.92 -14.85
N PRO A 47 11.51 -7.02 -15.96
CA PRO A 47 12.22 -8.25 -16.33
C PRO A 47 13.22 -8.71 -15.25
N ASN A 48 13.54 -10.00 -15.28
CA ASN A 48 14.58 -10.58 -14.44
C ASN A 48 15.91 -9.82 -14.60
N GLY A 49 16.63 -9.62 -13.50
CA GLY A 49 17.88 -8.86 -13.45
C GLY A 49 17.70 -7.35 -13.26
N THR A 50 16.48 -6.81 -13.38
CA THR A 50 16.23 -5.37 -13.18
C THR A 50 16.51 -4.97 -11.73
N ASN A 51 17.45 -4.04 -11.54
CA ASN A 51 17.81 -3.53 -10.21
C ASN A 51 16.74 -2.56 -9.64
N PRO A 52 16.59 -2.48 -8.31
CA PRO A 52 15.65 -1.56 -7.64
C PRO A 52 16.14 -0.10 -7.73
N LYS A 53 15.85 0.56 -8.85
CA LYS A 53 16.18 1.97 -9.07
C LYS A 53 15.09 2.88 -8.51
N ARG A 54 15.49 4.06 -8.02
CA ARG A 54 14.55 5.05 -7.45
C ARG A 54 13.40 5.39 -8.42
N GLU A 55 13.69 5.45 -9.71
CA GLU A 55 12.72 5.77 -10.78
C GLU A 55 11.65 4.68 -10.99
N ASN A 56 11.94 3.43 -10.57
CA ASN A 56 11.02 2.32 -10.75
C ASN A 56 9.87 2.35 -9.72
N PHE A 57 10.09 2.93 -8.54
CA PHE A 57 9.10 2.89 -7.46
C PHE A 57 7.84 3.72 -7.77
N PRO A 58 7.93 4.95 -8.31
CA PRO A 58 6.74 5.67 -8.77
C PRO A 58 6.00 4.91 -9.89
N GLN A 59 6.73 4.32 -10.84
CA GLN A 59 6.12 3.53 -11.92
C GLN A 59 5.35 2.33 -11.37
N ARG A 60 5.93 1.60 -10.42
CA ARG A 60 5.31 0.46 -9.74
C ARG A 60 4.03 0.85 -8.99
N ASN A 61 4.00 2.04 -8.38
CA ASN A 61 2.87 2.46 -7.54
C ASN A 61 1.54 2.53 -8.31
N ARG A 62 1.55 2.78 -9.63
CA ARG A 62 0.33 2.75 -10.45
C ARG A 62 -0.34 1.38 -10.51
N ILE A 63 0.46 0.30 -10.36
CA ILE A 63 -0.05 -1.08 -10.32
C ILE A 63 -0.68 -1.34 -8.95
N ILE A 64 -0.06 -0.82 -7.87
CA ILE A 64 -0.63 -0.93 -6.52
C ILE A 64 -2.00 -0.27 -6.49
N SER A 65 -2.11 0.98 -6.94
CA SER A 65 -3.39 1.68 -7.01
C SER A 65 -4.38 1.03 -7.97
N GLY A 66 -3.91 0.59 -9.14
CA GLY A 66 -4.78 0.01 -10.16
C GLY A 66 -5.41 -1.33 -9.75
N LEU A 67 -4.68 -2.15 -8.98
CA LEU A 67 -5.17 -3.43 -8.46
C LEU A 67 -6.07 -3.28 -7.22
N SER A 68 -6.13 -2.09 -6.62
CA SER A 68 -6.88 -1.85 -5.39
C SER A 68 -8.28 -1.29 -5.68
N ASP A 69 -9.25 -1.57 -4.83
CA ASP A 69 -10.58 -0.92 -4.88
C ASP A 69 -10.54 0.49 -4.30
N GLY A 70 -9.67 0.72 -3.31
CA GLY A 70 -9.36 2.03 -2.76
C GLY A 70 -8.00 2.02 -2.05
N ILE A 71 -7.49 3.20 -1.69
CA ILE A 71 -6.16 3.36 -1.07
C ILE A 71 -6.29 3.97 0.32
N LEU A 72 -5.79 3.26 1.34
CA LEU A 72 -5.61 3.79 2.69
C LEU A 72 -4.17 4.29 2.90
N VAL A 73 -4.04 5.57 3.21
CA VAL A 73 -2.77 6.19 3.60
C VAL A 73 -2.74 6.37 5.12
N VAL A 74 -1.88 5.60 5.79
CA VAL A 74 -1.77 5.61 7.25
C VAL A 74 -0.85 6.72 7.76
N GLU A 75 0.33 6.85 7.13
CA GLU A 75 1.29 7.91 7.42
C GLU A 75 1.98 8.35 6.13
N ALA A 76 2.12 9.65 5.95
CA ALA A 76 2.74 10.25 4.79
C ALA A 76 3.29 11.65 5.10
N GLY A 77 4.56 11.90 4.77
CA GLY A 77 5.06 13.26 4.66
C GLY A 77 4.53 13.98 3.41
N LYS A 78 4.62 15.32 3.39
CA LYS A 78 4.10 16.18 2.30
C LYS A 78 4.54 15.76 0.89
N LYS A 79 5.78 15.28 0.73
CA LYS A 79 6.35 14.80 -0.54
C LYS A 79 6.80 13.34 -0.41
N SER A 80 5.88 12.43 -0.07
CA SER A 80 6.17 11.01 0.12
C SER A 80 5.68 10.15 -1.04
N GLY A 81 6.24 8.96 -1.19
CA GLY A 81 5.78 7.99 -2.19
C GLY A 81 4.33 7.56 -1.97
N ALA A 82 3.83 7.61 -0.74
CA ALA A 82 2.43 7.28 -0.43
C ALA A 82 1.46 8.34 -0.99
N VAL A 83 1.79 9.63 -0.90
CA VAL A 83 1.00 10.70 -1.54
C VAL A 83 0.98 10.54 -3.06
N ILE A 84 2.11 10.15 -3.66
CA ILE A 84 2.17 9.85 -5.10
C ILE A 84 1.20 8.71 -5.45
N THR A 85 1.18 7.63 -4.67
CA THR A 85 0.23 6.51 -4.88
C THR A 85 -1.22 6.96 -4.74
N ALA A 86 -1.53 7.80 -3.74
CA ALA A 86 -2.88 8.32 -3.55
C ALA A 86 -3.33 9.18 -4.74
N ASN A 87 -2.46 10.03 -5.27
CA ASN A 87 -2.77 10.84 -6.45
C ASN A 87 -2.99 9.98 -7.70
N LEU A 88 -2.14 8.97 -7.92
CA LEU A 88 -2.33 8.00 -9.02
C LEU A 88 -3.65 7.23 -8.88
N ALA A 89 -4.05 6.91 -7.66
CA ALA A 89 -5.33 6.25 -7.38
C ALA A 89 -6.52 7.18 -7.70
N LEU A 90 -6.44 8.46 -7.34
CA LEU A 90 -7.45 9.47 -7.73
C LEU A 90 -7.59 9.58 -9.25
N GLU A 91 -6.47 9.64 -9.98
CA GLU A 91 -6.47 9.66 -11.45
C GLU A 91 -7.12 8.41 -12.06
N GLN A 92 -7.07 7.28 -11.34
CA GLN A 92 -7.70 6.00 -11.72
C GLN A 92 -9.16 5.87 -11.23
N GLY A 93 -9.73 6.93 -10.64
CA GLY A 93 -11.10 6.92 -10.12
C GLY A 93 -11.29 6.06 -8.87
N LYS A 94 -10.25 5.92 -8.05
CA LYS A 94 -10.28 5.13 -6.81
C LYS A 94 -10.54 6.01 -5.60
N GLU A 95 -11.22 5.44 -4.60
CA GLU A 95 -11.45 6.12 -3.33
C GLU A 95 -10.18 6.22 -2.50
N ILE A 96 -9.98 7.38 -1.88
CA ILE A 96 -8.83 7.64 -1.01
C ILE A 96 -9.29 7.79 0.43
N PHE A 97 -8.62 7.03 1.28
CA PHE A 97 -8.80 7.00 2.71
C PHE A 97 -7.50 7.47 3.36
N ALA A 98 -7.59 8.27 4.41
CA ALA A 98 -6.42 8.75 5.12
C ALA A 98 -6.65 8.76 6.64
N VAL A 99 -5.67 8.26 7.38
CA VAL A 99 -5.69 8.31 8.84
C VAL A 99 -5.23 9.69 9.31
N PRO A 100 -6.04 10.43 10.10
CA PRO A 100 -5.62 11.73 10.60
C PRO A 100 -4.47 11.56 11.60
N GLY A 101 -3.58 12.55 11.67
CA GLY A 101 -2.45 12.52 12.60
C GLY A 101 -2.12 13.88 13.20
N ASN A 102 -1.23 13.88 14.19
CA ASN A 102 -0.80 15.09 14.88
C ASN A 102 -0.22 16.11 13.90
N ILE A 103 -0.69 17.36 13.96
CA ILE A 103 -0.27 18.45 13.05
C ILE A 103 1.22 18.79 13.16
N ASP A 104 1.86 18.52 14.30
CA ASP A 104 3.30 18.74 14.52
C ASP A 104 4.15 17.56 14.01
N CYS A 105 3.52 16.43 13.68
CA CYS A 105 4.20 15.26 13.13
C CYS A 105 4.41 15.43 11.62
N LYS A 106 5.68 15.46 11.18
CA LYS A 106 6.02 15.60 9.75
C LYS A 106 5.45 14.46 8.89
N GLN A 107 5.27 13.28 9.48
CA GLN A 107 4.70 12.09 8.86
C GLN A 107 3.16 12.12 8.77
N SER A 108 2.50 13.11 9.36
CA SER A 108 1.04 13.28 9.26
C SER A 108 0.64 14.41 8.31
N VAL A 109 1.61 15.23 7.85
CA VAL A 109 1.32 16.37 6.96
C VAL A 109 0.66 15.91 5.65
N GLY A 110 1.11 14.80 5.07
CA GLY A 110 0.55 14.24 3.84
C GLY A 110 -0.86 13.70 4.03
N THR A 111 -1.11 12.91 5.08
CA THR A 111 -2.47 12.39 5.35
C THR A 111 -3.45 13.51 5.68
N ASN A 112 -3.06 14.46 6.52
CA ASN A 112 -3.91 15.62 6.85
C ASN A 112 -4.20 16.50 5.62
N ASN A 113 -3.26 16.63 4.67
CA ASN A 113 -3.53 17.34 3.41
C ASN A 113 -4.46 16.55 2.50
N LEU A 114 -4.28 15.22 2.37
CA LEU A 114 -5.21 14.38 1.61
C LEU A 114 -6.64 14.52 2.13
N ILE A 115 -6.82 14.55 3.46
CA ILE A 115 -8.13 14.78 4.09
C ILE A 115 -8.69 16.16 3.71
N LYS A 116 -7.86 17.22 3.75
CA LYS A 116 -8.28 18.56 3.31
C LYS A 116 -8.66 18.63 1.83
N ASP A 117 -7.99 17.82 1.01
CA ASP A 117 -8.21 17.73 -0.44
C ASP A 117 -9.39 16.82 -0.81
N GLY A 118 -10.07 16.23 0.18
CA GLY A 118 -11.31 15.47 0.00
C GLY A 118 -11.21 13.95 0.24
N ALA A 119 -10.07 13.43 0.68
CA ALA A 119 -9.98 12.03 1.09
C ALA A 119 -10.83 11.78 2.35
N TYR A 120 -11.43 10.59 2.44
CA TYR A 120 -12.17 10.19 3.63
C TYR A 120 -11.22 10.07 4.82
N MET A 121 -11.52 10.82 5.89
CA MET A 121 -10.82 10.69 7.16
C MET A 121 -11.26 9.38 7.83
N ILE A 122 -10.34 8.45 8.02
CA ILE A 122 -10.62 7.14 8.61
C ILE A 122 -10.08 7.04 10.02
N THR A 123 -10.95 6.68 10.95
CA THR A 123 -10.60 6.34 12.34
C THR A 123 -10.94 4.89 12.69
N ASN A 124 -11.72 4.21 11.83
CA ASN A 124 -12.12 2.82 11.99
C ASN A 124 -12.16 2.09 10.65
N VAL A 125 -11.64 0.85 10.58
CA VAL A 125 -11.65 0.03 9.36
C VAL A 125 -13.06 -0.22 8.80
N LYS A 126 -14.10 -0.20 9.63
CA LYS A 126 -15.49 -0.39 9.19
C LYS A 126 -15.96 0.71 8.23
N GLU A 127 -15.49 1.95 8.44
CA GLU A 127 -15.81 3.09 7.58
C GLU A 127 -15.34 2.85 6.13
N ILE A 128 -14.19 2.17 5.94
CA ILE A 128 -13.70 1.79 4.62
C ILE A 128 -14.64 0.77 3.96
N LEU A 129 -15.10 -0.23 4.73
CA LEU A 129 -15.97 -1.27 4.20
C LEU A 129 -17.33 -0.71 3.79
N GLU A 130 -17.90 0.20 4.57
CA GLU A 130 -19.19 0.86 4.29
C GLU A 130 -19.13 1.77 3.05
N ILE A 131 -17.96 2.34 2.73
CA ILE A 131 -17.79 3.18 1.54
C ILE A 131 -17.60 2.33 0.28
N LEU A 132 -16.97 1.16 0.39
CA LEU A 132 -16.66 0.31 -0.76
C LEU A 132 -17.77 -0.71 -1.10
N TYR A 133 -18.61 -1.11 -0.14
CA TYR A 133 -19.57 -2.22 -0.27
C TYR A 133 -20.92 -1.90 0.37
#